data_AF-A0A849GWU0-F1
#
_entry.id   AF-A0A849GWU0-F1
#
_cell.length_a   1.000
_cell.length_b   1.000
_cell.length_c   1.000
_cell.angle_alpha   90.00
_cell.angle_beta   90.00
_cell.angle_gamma   90.00
#
_symmetry.space_group_name_H-M   'P 1'
#
loop_
_entity.id
_entity.type
_entity.pdbx_description
1 polymer ?
#
loop_
_entity_poly.entity_id
_entity_poly.type
_entity_poly.pdbx_seq_one_letter_code
_entity_poly.pdbx_strand_id
1 'polypeptide(L)'
;NQSLVISGDMAFHERLLPIFEDTITADWLETWDTQFEPLGATYVIPGHGHPTNMDQVRRYTKDYLVWLRARIGEHIDEGGELADAYYVDQTPYAHLDTFEELATRNAGRVFEQMEWE
;
A
#
# COMPACT_ATOMS: atom_id res chain seq x y z
N ASN A 1 -25.54 -16.25 -2.96
CA ASN A 1 -24.47 -16.56 -1.99
C ASN A 1 -23.64 -15.32 -1.79
N GLN A 2 -23.50 -14.84 -0.56
CA GLN A 2 -22.53 -13.80 -0.20
C GLN A 2 -21.18 -14.50 0.09
N SER A 3 -20.08 -14.00 -0.48
CA SER A 3 -18.71 -14.46 -0.19
C SER A 3 -18.00 -13.44 0.72
N LEU A 4 -17.37 -13.93 1.78
CA LEU A 4 -16.69 -13.13 2.80
C LEU A 4 -15.23 -13.60 2.93
N VAL A 5 -14.29 -12.67 3.02
CA VAL A 5 -12.91 -12.95 3.41
C VAL A 5 -12.51 -12.10 4.62
N ILE A 6 -11.76 -12.68 5.55
CA ILE A 6 -11.03 -11.96 6.59
C ILE A 6 -9.57 -11.97 6.15
N SER A 7 -9.05 -10.81 5.75
CA SER A 7 -7.77 -10.74 5.02
C SER A 7 -6.56 -10.56 5.93
N GLY A 8 -6.76 -10.13 7.18
CA GLY A 8 -5.69 -9.54 7.97
C GLY A 8 -5.04 -8.37 7.21
N ASP A 9 -3.76 -8.15 7.46
CA ASP A 9 -2.97 -7.05 6.87
C ASP A 9 -2.60 -7.29 5.39
N MET A 10 -3.22 -8.25 4.70
CA MET A 10 -3.20 -8.25 3.23
C MET A 10 -3.98 -7.05 2.66
N ALA A 11 -4.95 -6.51 3.42
CA ALA A 11 -5.86 -5.46 2.97
C ALA A 11 -6.19 -4.45 4.09
N PHE A 12 -6.26 -3.18 3.73
CA PHE A 12 -6.51 -2.02 4.60
C PHE A 12 -7.64 -1.14 4.06
N HIS A 13 -8.35 -0.49 4.97
CA HIS A 13 -9.38 0.50 4.70
C HIS A 13 -9.34 1.59 5.78
N GLU A 14 -9.61 2.85 5.43
CA GLU A 14 -9.62 4.05 6.32
C GLU A 14 -8.26 4.43 6.92
N ARG A 15 -7.39 3.46 7.19
CA ARG A 15 -6.06 3.63 7.74
C ARG A 15 -4.99 3.37 6.68
N LEU A 16 -3.94 4.21 6.66
CA LEU A 16 -2.78 3.99 5.83
C LEU A 16 -2.01 2.74 6.27
N LEU A 17 -1.63 1.88 5.33
CA LEU A 17 -0.88 0.66 5.63
C LEU A 17 0.56 1.00 6.06
N PRO A 18 1.12 0.31 7.08
CA PRO A 18 2.53 0.41 7.40
C PRO A 18 3.37 -0.45 6.45
N ILE A 19 4.52 0.05 6.02
CA ILE A 19 5.57 -0.72 5.36
C ILE A 19 6.73 -0.89 6.34
N PHE A 20 7.00 -2.14 6.73
CA PHE A 20 8.10 -2.49 7.62
C PHE A 20 9.35 -2.90 6.83
N GLU A 21 10.47 -3.10 7.53
CA GLU A 21 11.75 -3.49 6.94
C GLU A 21 11.68 -4.83 6.20
N ASP A 22 10.86 -5.76 6.70
CA ASP A 22 10.63 -7.09 6.16
C ASP A 22 9.43 -7.17 5.20
N THR A 23 8.74 -6.06 4.96
CA THR A 23 7.63 -5.99 4.00
C THR A 23 8.18 -5.89 2.58
N ILE A 24 7.95 -6.87 1.72
CA ILE A 24 8.37 -6.80 0.31
C ILE A 24 7.18 -6.29 -0.52
N THR A 25 7.24 -5.04 -0.97
CA THR A 25 6.09 -4.39 -1.62
C THR A 25 5.79 -4.96 -3.02
N ALA A 26 6.80 -5.44 -3.74
CA ALA A 26 6.61 -6.16 -5.00
C ALA A 26 5.85 -7.47 -4.81
N ASP A 27 6.26 -8.30 -3.84
CA ASP A 27 5.59 -9.57 -3.52
C ASP A 27 4.18 -9.37 -2.96
N TRP A 28 3.94 -8.27 -2.23
CA TRP A 28 2.58 -7.90 -1.80
C TRP A 28 1.68 -7.65 -3.02
N LEU A 29 2.15 -6.87 -4.00
CA LEU A 29 1.41 -6.63 -5.24
C LEU A 29 1.21 -7.91 -6.06
N GLU A 30 2.23 -8.77 -6.17
CA GLU A 30 2.09 -10.06 -6.84
C GLU A 30 1.06 -10.96 -6.15
N THR A 31 1.13 -11.05 -4.81
CA THR A 31 0.18 -11.84 -4.02
C THR A 31 -1.23 -11.29 -4.13
N TRP A 32 -1.37 -9.96 -4.16
CA TRP A 32 -2.65 -9.30 -4.38
C TRP A 32 -3.28 -9.77 -5.70
N ASP A 33 -2.52 -9.68 -6.80
CA ASP A 33 -3.01 -9.93 -8.15
C ASP A 33 -3.24 -11.41 -8.44
N THR A 34 -2.37 -12.28 -7.92
CA THR A 34 -2.39 -13.71 -8.25
C THR A 34 -3.22 -14.54 -7.27
N GLN A 35 -3.36 -14.11 -6.02
CA GLN A 35 -4.03 -14.89 -4.96
C GLN A 35 -5.23 -14.18 -4.36
N PHE A 36 -5.05 -12.96 -3.85
CA PHE A 36 -6.05 -12.32 -2.98
C PHE A 36 -7.25 -11.76 -3.77
N GLU A 37 -7.02 -10.91 -4.75
CA GLU A 37 -8.09 -10.32 -5.57
C GLU A 37 -8.91 -11.35 -6.36
N PRO A 38 -8.31 -12.42 -6.92
CA PRO A 38 -9.04 -13.51 -7.57
C PRO A 38 -10.04 -14.25 -6.68
N LEU A 39 -9.97 -14.13 -5.35
CA LEU A 39 -10.98 -14.68 -4.44
C LEU A 39 -12.38 -14.15 -4.75
N GLY A 40 -12.50 -12.96 -5.36
CA GLY A 40 -13.78 -12.40 -5.79
C GLY A 40 -14.77 -12.24 -4.64
N ALA A 41 -14.28 -11.90 -3.45
CA ALA A 41 -15.10 -11.76 -2.26
C ALA A 41 -16.09 -10.58 -2.40
N THR A 42 -17.34 -10.78 -1.98
CA THR A 42 -18.33 -9.69 -1.93
C THR A 42 -18.04 -8.75 -0.76
N TYR A 43 -17.63 -9.32 0.37
CA TYR A 43 -17.30 -8.59 1.60
C TYR A 43 -15.88 -8.93 2.05
N VAL A 44 -15.19 -7.92 2.57
CA VAL A 44 -13.83 -8.02 3.12
C VAL A 44 -13.86 -7.47 4.54
N ILE A 45 -13.34 -8.23 5.50
CA ILE A 45 -12.99 -7.72 6.82
C ILE A 45 -11.46 -7.53 6.82
N PRO A 46 -10.99 -6.28 6.65
CA PRO A 46 -9.56 -5.98 6.62
C PRO A 46 -8.92 -6.15 8.01
N GLY A 47 -7.58 -6.19 8.06
CA GLY A 47 -6.85 -6.14 9.34
C GLY A 47 -7.08 -4.84 10.09
N HIS A 48 -7.26 -3.74 9.35
CA HIS A 48 -7.58 -2.41 9.85
C HIS A 48 -8.68 -1.71 9.03
N GLY A 49 -9.57 -1.02 9.73
CA GLY A 49 -10.76 -0.36 9.18
C GLY A 49 -12.04 -1.16 9.36
N HIS A 50 -13.17 -0.56 9.00
CA HIS A 50 -14.46 -1.25 9.06
C HIS A 50 -14.63 -2.30 7.95
N PRO A 51 -15.49 -3.33 8.16
CA PRO A 51 -15.89 -4.26 7.10
C PRO A 51 -16.38 -3.53 5.84
N THR A 52 -15.92 -3.99 4.69
CA THR A 52 -16.11 -3.30 3.41
C THR A 52 -16.17 -4.29 2.24
N ASN A 53 -15.81 -3.88 1.03
CA ASN A 53 -15.79 -4.70 -0.19
C ASN A 53 -14.43 -4.63 -0.91
N MET A 54 -14.27 -5.46 -1.94
CA MET A 54 -13.00 -5.55 -2.68
C MET A 54 -12.55 -4.23 -3.32
N ASP A 55 -13.49 -3.43 -3.84
CA ASP A 55 -13.13 -2.17 -4.50
C ASP A 55 -12.56 -1.16 -3.51
N GLN A 56 -13.08 -1.11 -2.27
CA GLN A 56 -12.54 -0.21 -1.24
C GLN A 56 -11.14 -0.62 -0.81
N VAL A 57 -10.90 -1.91 -0.54
CA VAL A 57 -9.57 -2.34 -0.13
C VAL A 57 -8.56 -2.25 -1.28
N ARG A 58 -8.96 -2.46 -2.54
CA ARG A 58 -8.11 -2.19 -3.72
C ARG A 58 -7.64 -0.75 -3.72
N ARG A 59 -8.57 0.19 -3.58
CA ARG A 59 -8.30 1.63 -3.57
C ARG A 59 -7.31 2.07 -2.50
N TYR A 60 -7.39 1.48 -1.31
CA TYR A 60 -6.58 1.95 -0.17
C TYR A 60 -5.39 1.07 0.16
N THR A 61 -5.25 -0.09 -0.50
CA THR A 61 -4.09 -0.98 -0.33
C THR A 61 -3.27 -1.06 -1.61
N LYS A 62 -3.79 -1.76 -2.63
CA LYS A 62 -3.08 -1.95 -3.90
C LYS A 62 -2.78 -0.63 -4.58
N ASP A 63 -3.78 0.22 -4.74
CA ASP A 63 -3.60 1.47 -5.50
C ASP A 63 -2.62 2.42 -4.78
N TYR A 64 -2.59 2.41 -3.44
CA TYR A 64 -1.55 3.13 -2.68
C TYR A 64 -0.16 2.58 -2.94
N LEU A 65 0.03 1.25 -2.85
CA LEU A 65 1.33 0.62 -3.10
C LEU A 65 1.82 0.87 -4.54
N VAL A 66 0.95 0.70 -5.53
CA VAL A 66 1.27 1.00 -6.94
C VAL A 66 1.63 2.47 -7.12
N TRP A 67 0.83 3.37 -6.55
CA TRP A 67 1.05 4.81 -6.67
C TRP A 67 2.36 5.24 -5.99
N LEU A 68 2.65 4.73 -4.79
CA LEU A 68 3.86 5.09 -4.05
C LEU A 68 5.11 4.57 -4.77
N ARG A 69 5.09 3.31 -5.22
CA ARG A 69 6.19 2.76 -6.03
C ARG A 69 6.40 3.54 -7.31
N ALA A 70 5.34 3.99 -7.98
CA ALA A 70 5.49 4.84 -9.18
C ALA A 70 6.14 6.19 -8.87
N ARG A 71 5.73 6.87 -7.79
CA ARG A 71 6.35 8.14 -7.36
C ARG A 71 7.81 7.99 -6.95
N ILE A 72 8.13 6.90 -6.25
CA ILE A 72 9.52 6.61 -5.86
C ILE A 72 10.36 6.22 -7.09
N GLY A 73 9.79 5.47 -8.04
CA GLY A 73 10.46 5.17 -9.30
C GLY A 73 10.80 6.43 -10.09
N GLU A 74 9.85 7.37 -10.23
CA GLU A 74 10.09 8.68 -10.84
C GLU A 74 11.20 9.46 -10.12
N HIS A 75 11.18 9.48 -8.78
CA HIS A 75 12.22 10.12 -7.96
C HIS A 75 13.62 9.50 -8.19
N ILE A 76 13.71 8.17 -8.26
CA ILE A 76 14.96 7.45 -8.55
C ILE A 76 15.45 7.75 -9.98
N ASP A 77 14.55 7.72 -10.97
CA ASP A 77 14.87 7.99 -12.38
C ASP A 77 15.40 9.42 -12.59
N GLU A 78 14.94 10.37 -11.77
CA GLU A 78 15.42 11.75 -11.73
C GLU A 78 16.78 11.92 -10.99
N GLY A 79 17.32 10.83 -10.45
CA GLY A 79 18.59 10.82 -9.69
C GLY A 79 18.43 11.29 -8.25
N GLY A 80 17.22 11.22 -7.70
CA GLY A 80 16.92 11.61 -6.33
C GLY A 80 17.50 10.65 -5.29
N GLU A 81 17.83 11.18 -4.11
CA GLU A 81 18.40 10.40 -3.00
C GLU A 81 17.33 10.03 -1.96
N LEU A 82 17.65 9.08 -1.08
CA LEU A 82 16.78 8.65 0.02
C LEU A 82 16.30 9.83 0.90
N ALA A 83 17.17 10.82 1.14
CA ALA A 83 16.84 11.98 1.97
C ALA A 83 15.63 12.77 1.44
N ASP A 84 15.49 12.85 0.12
CA ASP A 84 14.41 13.55 -0.55
C ASP A 84 13.18 12.64 -0.76
N ALA A 85 13.39 11.33 -0.88
CA ALA A 85 12.31 10.35 -1.02
C ALA A 85 11.31 10.40 0.14
N TYR A 86 11.76 10.69 1.36
CA TYR A 86 10.92 10.89 2.53
C TYR A 86 9.82 11.95 2.37
N TYR A 87 9.97 12.87 1.42
CA TYR A 87 9.13 14.05 1.24
C TYR A 87 8.37 14.07 -0.09
N VAL A 88 8.33 12.95 -0.83
CA VAL A 88 7.44 12.84 -1.99
C VAL A 88 6.00 13.18 -1.60
N ASP A 89 5.30 13.93 -2.45
CA ASP A 89 3.96 14.44 -2.15
C ASP A 89 2.92 13.32 -2.14
N GLN A 90 2.54 12.88 -0.94
CA GLN A 90 1.51 11.87 -0.70
C GLN A 90 0.13 12.47 -0.35
N THR A 91 -0.11 13.77 -0.61
CA THR A 91 -1.37 14.45 -0.30
C THR A 91 -2.65 13.76 -0.83
N PRO A 92 -2.65 12.98 -1.94
CA PRO A 92 -3.83 12.19 -2.31
C PRO A 92 -4.32 11.22 -1.22
N TYR A 93 -3.45 10.80 -0.31
CA TYR A 93 -3.74 9.87 0.78
C TYR A 93 -3.79 10.51 2.17
N ALA A 94 -3.67 11.85 2.26
CA ALA A 94 -3.65 12.60 3.52
C ALA A 94 -4.94 12.50 4.36
N HIS A 95 -6.02 11.99 3.77
CA HIS A 95 -7.29 11.77 4.44
C HIS A 95 -7.38 10.44 5.20
N LEU A 96 -6.36 9.57 5.08
CA LEU A 96 -6.33 8.29 5.79
C LEU A 96 -5.81 8.45 7.21
N ASP A 97 -6.34 7.64 8.12
CA ASP A 97 -5.83 7.55 9.48
C ASP A 97 -4.36 7.13 9.45
N THR A 98 -3.59 7.63 10.40
CA THR A 98 -2.14 7.39 10.56
C THR A 98 -1.25 7.89 9.40
N PHE A 99 -1.77 8.75 8.52
CA PHE A 99 -1.01 9.31 7.40
C PHE A 99 0.26 10.04 7.86
N GLU A 100 0.15 10.97 8.81
CA GLU A 100 1.26 11.78 9.32
C GLU A 100 2.37 10.92 9.95
N GLU A 101 2.02 9.77 10.52
CA GLU A 101 2.96 8.85 11.17
C GLU A 101 3.66 7.91 10.18
N LEU A 102 2.99 7.56 9.07
CA LEU A 102 3.41 6.46 8.20
C LEU A 102 3.87 6.92 6.81
N ALA A 103 3.32 7.98 6.24
CA ALA A 103 3.60 8.39 4.86
C ALA A 103 5.12 8.56 4.60
N THR A 104 5.79 9.36 5.43
CA THR A 104 7.25 9.56 5.34
C THR A 104 8.00 8.23 5.44
N ARG A 105 7.64 7.38 6.41
CA ARG A 105 8.33 6.10 6.64
C ARG A 105 8.16 5.15 5.46
N ASN A 106 6.95 5.04 4.94
CA ASN A 106 6.61 4.20 3.81
C ASN A 106 7.43 4.58 2.57
N ALA A 107 7.55 5.88 2.28
CA ALA A 107 8.32 6.36 1.14
C ALA A 107 9.81 5.97 1.23
N GLY A 108 10.42 6.14 2.41
CA GLY A 108 11.80 5.69 2.64
C GLY A 108 11.97 4.19 2.46
N ARG A 109 11.06 3.37 3.01
CA ARG A 109 11.12 1.91 2.86
C ARG A 109 10.97 1.44 1.42
N VAL A 110 10.09 2.08 0.65
CA VAL A 110 9.91 1.76 -0.77
C VAL A 110 11.14 2.18 -1.58
N PHE A 111 11.74 3.34 -1.30
CA PHE A 111 13.00 3.75 -1.92
C PHE A 111 14.11 2.74 -1.65
N GLU A 112 14.32 2.38 -0.38
CA GLU A 112 15.32 1.40 0.03
C GLU A 112 15.13 0.04 -0.66
N GLN A 113 13.89 -0.39 -0.93
CA GLN A 113 13.63 -1.61 -1.69
C GLN A 113 13.97 -1.45 -3.16
N MET A 114 13.46 -0.40 -3.80
CA MET A 114 13.54 -0.21 -5.24
C MET A 114 14.95 0.15 -5.74
N GLU A 115 15.84 0.68 -4.89
CA GLU A 115 17.24 0.96 -5.25
C GLU A 115 18.03 -0.31 -5.63
N TRP A 116 17.55 -1.49 -5.19
CA TRP A 116 18.23 -2.78 -5.40
C TRP A 116 17.39 -3.79 -6.21
N GLU A 117 16.25 -3.37 -6.76
CA GLU A 117 15.41 -4.16 -7.68
C GLU A 117 15.96 -4.13 -9.11
#